data_AF-A9USF4-F1
#
_entry.id   AF-A9USF4-F1
#
_cell.length_a   1.000
_cell.length_b   1.000
_cell.length_c   1.000
_cell.angle_alpha   90.00
_cell.angle_beta   90.00
_cell.angle_gamma   90.00
#
_symmetry.space_group_name_H-M   'P 1'
#
loop_
_entity.id
_entity.type
_entity.pdbx_description
1 polymer ?
#
loop_
_entity_poly.entity_id
_entity_poly.type
_entity_poly.pdbx_seq_one_letter_code
_entity_poly.pdbx_strand_id
1 'polypeptide(L)'
;MRCSSSRHQEAAGGKRQQEEEARAGVRKPPRFSFSLSLSLSLSLSLSLSLYSLSLSLSTSLLCLSLSTSLLSLLSLSLNRPNQFSLSLSLSLSLALSLSLSLSLSLLLFSLSLYFSVSLSLSLSLALSLSLLASRTTARFSCAFNQIANMSDAAAPASKKAKPAYTFNVNKALDKKYETMPFSEIVKLPPSALQGLSEHANPMLAAFHIKTIADLAEWKFAKVAHAIVDLADCEEEGKRAEKSENNFNKALDKDFETKSLKELVHAPPSALAGLADWTDGVLAKLHIKTIQDLARWKYIKWAQGLVTLAHFENADHHS
;
A
#
# COMPACT_ATOMS: atom_id res chain seq x y z
N MET A 1 -29.92 32.62 -74.95
CA MET A 1 -29.12 31.39 -75.03
C MET A 1 -27.83 31.57 -74.22
N ARG A 2 -27.65 30.68 -73.24
CA ARG A 2 -26.42 30.27 -72.51
C ARG A 2 -25.47 31.35 -71.96
N CYS A 3 -25.69 31.63 -70.68
CA CYS A 3 -24.65 31.94 -69.71
C CYS A 3 -24.25 30.65 -68.96
N SER A 4 -23.05 30.61 -68.39
CA SER A 4 -22.54 29.66 -67.37
C SER A 4 -21.75 28.44 -67.85
N SER A 5 -20.41 28.54 -67.88
CA SER A 5 -19.52 27.39 -67.67
C SER A 5 -18.08 27.84 -67.34
N SER A 6 -17.85 28.31 -66.10
CA SER A 6 -16.48 28.55 -65.58
C SER A 6 -16.44 28.55 -64.04
N ARG A 7 -17.19 27.66 -63.39
CA ARG A 7 -17.09 27.41 -61.94
C ARG A 7 -17.36 25.95 -61.62
N HIS A 8 -16.57 25.03 -62.17
CA HIS A 8 -16.58 23.64 -61.72
C HIS A 8 -15.23 22.98 -62.05
N GLN A 9 -14.14 23.42 -61.42
CA GLN A 9 -12.91 22.63 -61.41
C GLN A 9 -12.01 22.81 -60.17
N GLU A 10 -12.43 23.59 -59.17
CA GLU A 10 -11.68 23.78 -57.91
C GLU A 10 -12.25 23.03 -56.69
N ALA A 11 -13.28 22.20 -56.88
CA ALA A 11 -13.93 21.47 -55.78
C ALA A 11 -13.64 19.95 -55.75
N ALA A 12 -12.68 19.47 -56.55
CA ALA A 12 -12.39 18.03 -56.71
C ALA A 12 -11.08 17.57 -56.03
N GLY A 13 -10.27 18.49 -55.50
CA GLY A 13 -9.03 18.17 -54.79
C GLY A 13 -9.21 17.83 -53.30
N GLY A 14 -10.26 18.35 -52.65
CA GLY A 14 -10.46 18.20 -51.21
C GLY A 14 -11.08 16.88 -50.74
N LYS A 15 -11.66 16.08 -51.65
CA LYS A 15 -12.36 14.84 -51.29
C LYS A 15 -11.49 13.58 -51.33
N ARG A 16 -10.34 13.60 -52.00
CA ARG A 16 -9.40 12.46 -52.01
C ARG A 16 -8.48 12.41 -50.78
N GLN A 17 -8.29 13.54 -50.10
CA GLN A 17 -7.53 13.57 -48.83
C GLN A 17 -8.39 13.22 -47.61
N GLN A 18 -9.72 13.32 -47.69
CA GLN A 18 -10.62 12.94 -46.59
C GLN A 18 -11.05 11.47 -46.61
N GLU A 19 -10.83 10.74 -47.71
CA GLU A 19 -11.22 9.32 -47.83
C GLU A 19 -10.05 8.36 -47.56
N GLU A 20 -8.80 8.82 -47.69
CA GLU A 20 -7.60 8.05 -47.33
C GLU A 20 -7.33 8.08 -45.81
N GLU A 21 -7.78 9.13 -45.12
CA GLU A 21 -7.67 9.27 -43.65
C GLU A 21 -8.70 8.42 -42.89
N ALA A 22 -9.80 8.01 -43.55
CA ALA A 22 -10.81 7.10 -42.99
C ALA A 22 -10.40 5.61 -43.03
N ARG A 23 -9.27 5.28 -43.66
CA ARG A 23 -8.73 3.90 -43.76
C ARG A 23 -7.46 3.66 -42.93
N ALA A 24 -7.03 4.63 -42.12
CA ALA A 24 -5.98 4.43 -41.12
C ALA A 24 -6.55 3.67 -39.90
N GLY A 25 -6.57 2.35 -40.06
CA GLY A 25 -7.03 1.33 -39.14
C GLY A 25 -7.09 1.68 -37.66
N VAL A 26 -8.27 1.42 -37.11
CA VAL A 26 -8.50 0.95 -35.74
C VAL A 26 -7.52 -0.20 -35.44
N ARG A 27 -6.30 0.11 -35.02
CA ARG A 27 -5.46 -0.83 -34.28
C ARG A 27 -5.55 -0.44 -32.82
N LYS A 28 -6.51 -1.06 -32.12
CA LYS A 28 -6.44 -1.19 -30.66
C LYS A 28 -5.01 -1.65 -30.32
N PRO A 29 -4.25 -0.94 -29.48
CA PRO A 29 -2.99 -1.48 -29.00
C PRO A 29 -3.31 -2.80 -28.27
N PRO A 30 -2.47 -3.84 -28.39
CA PRO A 30 -2.69 -5.08 -27.66
C PRO A 30 -2.45 -4.80 -26.16
N ARG A 31 -3.51 -4.37 -25.46
CA ARG A 31 -3.50 -4.26 -23.98
C ARG A 31 -3.45 -5.64 -23.33
N PHE A 32 -3.82 -6.69 -24.08
CA PHE A 32 -3.84 -8.08 -23.62
C PHE A 32 -2.44 -8.70 -23.46
N SER A 33 -1.43 -8.30 -24.23
CA SER A 33 -0.09 -8.89 -24.11
C SER A 33 0.68 -8.37 -22.89
N PHE A 34 0.46 -7.11 -22.49
CA PHE A 34 1.14 -6.52 -21.33
C PHE A 34 0.61 -7.06 -20.00
N SER A 35 -0.70 -7.24 -19.88
CA SER A 35 -1.29 -7.85 -18.68
C SER A 35 -0.88 -9.32 -18.54
N LEU A 36 -0.83 -10.06 -19.66
CA LEU A 36 -0.38 -11.45 -19.68
C LEU A 36 1.11 -11.58 -19.36
N SER A 37 1.98 -10.73 -19.92
CA SER A 37 3.41 -10.76 -19.60
C SER A 37 3.67 -10.42 -18.13
N LEU A 38 2.93 -9.43 -17.59
CA LEU A 38 3.05 -9.04 -16.19
C LEU A 38 2.54 -10.16 -15.27
N SER A 39 1.37 -10.74 -15.56
CA SER A 39 0.84 -11.85 -14.76
C SER A 39 1.73 -13.08 -14.81
N LEU A 40 2.29 -13.42 -15.99
CA LEU A 40 3.21 -14.55 -16.12
C LEU A 40 4.51 -14.31 -15.37
N SER A 41 5.07 -13.09 -15.45
CA SER A 41 6.29 -12.71 -14.74
C SER A 41 6.10 -12.75 -13.22
N LEU A 42 4.94 -12.30 -12.74
CA LEU A 42 4.60 -12.31 -11.32
C LEU A 42 4.37 -13.75 -10.83
N SER A 43 3.61 -14.56 -11.57
CA SER A 43 3.40 -15.96 -11.22
C SER A 43 4.70 -16.76 -11.21
N LEU A 44 5.58 -16.50 -12.18
CA LEU A 44 6.88 -17.17 -12.26
C LEU A 44 7.78 -16.75 -11.11
N SER A 45 7.85 -15.44 -10.79
CA SER A 45 8.61 -14.95 -9.62
C SER A 45 8.12 -15.55 -8.30
N LEU A 46 6.79 -15.66 -8.12
CA LEU A 46 6.20 -16.19 -6.90
C LEU A 46 6.47 -17.70 -6.78
N SER A 47 6.29 -18.44 -7.88
CA SER A 47 6.59 -19.88 -7.91
C SER A 47 8.07 -20.18 -7.66
N LEU A 48 9.00 -19.39 -8.20
CA LEU A 48 10.44 -19.54 -7.93
C LEU A 48 10.79 -19.17 -6.49
N SER A 49 10.14 -18.15 -5.91
CA SER A 49 10.36 -17.75 -4.51
C SER A 49 9.84 -18.79 -3.51
N LEU A 50 8.71 -19.44 -3.82
CA LEU A 50 8.17 -20.52 -3.00
C LEU A 50 8.99 -21.81 -3.16
N TYR A 51 9.51 -22.07 -4.36
CA TYR A 51 10.42 -23.19 -4.58
C TYR A 51 11.73 -23.02 -3.81
N SER A 52 12.33 -21.82 -3.81
CA SER A 52 13.55 -21.55 -3.03
C SER A 52 13.32 -21.65 -1.52
N LEU A 53 12.16 -21.23 -1.02
CA LEU A 53 11.76 -21.39 0.38
C LEU A 53 11.53 -22.87 0.75
N SER A 54 10.93 -23.65 -0.14
CA SER A 54 10.74 -25.08 0.08
C SER A 54 12.07 -25.85 0.11
N LEU A 55 13.02 -25.45 -0.74
CA LEU A 55 14.34 -26.07 -0.82
C LEU A 55 15.21 -25.70 0.38
N SER A 56 15.13 -24.46 0.88
CA SER A 56 15.84 -24.05 2.10
C SER A 56 15.27 -24.72 3.36
N LEU A 57 13.94 -24.88 3.44
CA LEU A 57 13.30 -25.56 4.56
C LEU A 57 13.62 -27.06 4.58
N SER A 58 13.52 -27.74 3.44
CA SER A 58 13.84 -29.17 3.33
C SER A 58 15.31 -29.47 3.62
N THR A 59 16.24 -28.62 3.17
CA THR A 59 17.66 -28.76 3.49
C THR A 59 17.98 -28.46 4.95
N SER A 60 17.33 -27.47 5.57
CA SER A 60 17.45 -27.20 7.01
C SER A 60 16.97 -28.37 7.87
N LEU A 61 15.83 -28.98 7.50
CA LEU A 61 15.30 -30.17 8.17
C LEU A 61 16.20 -31.39 8.00
N LEU A 62 16.87 -31.53 6.85
CA LEU A 62 17.83 -32.60 6.60
C LEU A 62 19.13 -32.41 7.42
N CYS A 63 19.55 -31.16 7.66
CA CYS A 63 20.64 -30.87 8.61
C CYS A 63 20.24 -31.18 10.06
N LEU A 64 18.98 -30.92 10.44
CA LEU A 64 18.48 -31.23 11.78
C LEU A 64 18.35 -32.74 12.03
N SER A 65 17.90 -33.50 11.03
CA SER A 65 17.83 -34.97 11.13
C SER A 65 19.22 -35.61 11.15
N LEU A 66 20.17 -35.08 10.39
CA LEU A 66 21.54 -35.59 10.39
C LEU A 66 22.27 -35.29 11.70
N SER A 67 22.12 -34.08 12.25
CA SER A 67 22.70 -33.70 13.54
C SER A 67 22.10 -34.50 14.71
N THR A 68 20.78 -34.72 14.73
CA THR A 68 20.13 -35.58 15.74
C THR A 68 20.55 -37.05 15.63
N SER A 69 20.74 -37.56 14.41
CA SER A 69 21.26 -38.92 14.18
C SER A 69 22.71 -39.07 14.66
N LEU A 70 23.55 -38.06 14.41
CA LEU A 70 24.94 -38.03 14.90
C LEU A 70 25.03 -37.90 16.42
N LEU A 71 24.13 -37.15 17.05
CA LEU A 71 24.01 -37.08 18.52
C LEU A 71 23.58 -38.42 19.11
N SER A 72 22.66 -39.14 18.47
CA SER A 72 22.26 -40.49 18.89
C SER A 72 23.39 -41.51 18.78
N LEU A 73 24.18 -41.46 17.69
CA LEU A 73 25.39 -42.27 17.53
C LEU A 73 26.48 -41.92 18.56
N LEU A 74 26.61 -40.63 18.91
CA LEU A 74 27.51 -40.16 19.97
C LEU A 74 27.10 -40.71 21.35
N SER A 75 25.81 -40.73 21.66
CA SER A 75 25.27 -41.31 22.89
C SER A 75 25.51 -42.83 22.98
N LEU A 76 25.41 -43.56 21.85
CA LEU A 76 25.69 -45.00 21.80
C LEU A 76 27.21 -45.31 21.90
N SER A 77 28.06 -44.47 21.32
CA SER A 77 29.52 -44.64 21.30
C SER A 77 30.17 -44.40 22.67
N LEU A 78 29.61 -43.49 23.49
CA LEU A 78 30.04 -43.25 24.87
C LEU A 78 29.83 -44.46 25.80
N ASN A 79 29.09 -45.48 25.37
CA ASN A 79 28.90 -46.72 26.11
C ASN A 79 30.02 -47.78 25.86
N ARG A 80 31.03 -47.48 25.02
CA ARG A 80 32.23 -48.31 24.84
C ARG A 80 33.49 -47.45 24.68
N PRO A 81 34.20 -47.15 25.78
CA PRO A 81 35.45 -46.40 25.69
C PRO A 81 36.59 -47.38 25.39
N ASN A 82 37.39 -47.09 24.37
CA ASN A 82 38.87 -47.26 24.39
C ASN A 82 39.56 -47.34 23.01
N GLN A 83 38.88 -47.09 21.89
CA GLN A 83 39.56 -46.97 20.58
C GLN A 83 39.04 -45.83 19.67
N PHE A 84 37.94 -45.15 20.03
CA PHE A 84 37.14 -44.37 19.06
C PHE A 84 37.19 -42.85 19.20
N SER A 85 37.95 -42.27 20.13
CA SER A 85 37.88 -40.82 20.43
C SER A 85 38.46 -39.92 19.31
N LEU A 86 39.51 -40.37 18.61
CA LEU A 86 40.15 -39.59 17.53
C LEU A 86 39.39 -39.68 16.20
N SER A 87 38.81 -40.84 15.86
CA SER A 87 38.01 -40.98 14.64
C SER A 87 36.65 -40.27 14.76
N LEU A 88 36.08 -40.21 15.97
CA LEU A 88 34.82 -39.55 16.25
C LEU A 88 34.94 -38.00 16.23
N SER A 89 36.03 -37.44 16.77
CA SER A 89 36.25 -35.99 16.73
C SER A 89 36.56 -35.49 15.31
N LEU A 90 37.30 -36.29 14.52
CA LEU A 90 37.58 -35.96 13.12
C LEU A 90 36.33 -36.06 12.24
N SER A 91 35.51 -37.10 12.43
CA SER A 91 34.25 -37.24 11.69
C SER A 91 33.21 -36.17 12.05
N LEU A 92 33.13 -35.79 13.34
CA LEU A 92 32.23 -34.73 13.80
C LEU A 92 32.65 -33.35 13.29
N SER A 93 33.95 -33.03 13.33
CA SER A 93 34.47 -31.76 12.82
C SER A 93 34.33 -31.66 11.29
N LEU A 94 34.53 -32.77 10.56
CA LEU A 94 34.35 -32.80 9.12
C LEU A 94 32.86 -32.69 8.73
N ALA A 95 31.96 -33.35 9.45
CA ALA A 95 30.52 -33.25 9.23
C ALA A 95 30.00 -31.82 9.51
N LEU A 96 30.44 -31.18 10.60
CA LEU A 96 30.08 -29.80 10.93
C LEU A 96 30.61 -28.81 9.89
N SER A 97 31.88 -28.95 9.49
CA SER A 97 32.46 -28.05 8.48
C SER A 97 31.82 -28.19 7.10
N LEU A 98 31.47 -29.42 6.67
CA LEU A 98 30.71 -29.64 5.43
C LEU A 98 29.29 -29.11 5.52
N SER A 99 28.59 -29.32 6.64
CA SER A 99 27.23 -28.80 6.82
C SER A 99 27.18 -27.27 6.82
N LEU A 100 28.17 -26.62 7.46
CA LEU A 100 28.25 -25.16 7.54
C LEU A 100 28.68 -24.55 6.20
N SER A 101 29.63 -25.16 5.50
CA SER A 101 30.07 -24.68 4.17
C SER A 101 28.97 -24.83 3.12
N LEU A 102 28.23 -25.93 3.14
CA LEU A 102 27.14 -26.15 2.20
C LEU A 102 25.95 -25.22 2.47
N SER A 103 25.59 -25.01 3.75
CA SER A 103 24.52 -24.07 4.11
C SER A 103 24.87 -22.61 3.77
N LEU A 104 26.11 -22.17 4.01
CA LEU A 104 26.56 -20.84 3.59
C LEU A 104 26.60 -20.69 2.06
N SER A 105 27.10 -21.70 1.34
CA SER A 105 27.17 -21.68 -0.13
C SER A 105 25.78 -21.55 -0.76
N LEU A 106 24.79 -22.28 -0.23
CA LEU A 106 23.42 -22.23 -0.70
C LEU A 106 22.69 -20.92 -0.32
N LEU A 107 22.99 -20.34 0.84
CA LEU A 107 22.47 -19.04 1.24
C LEU A 107 22.99 -17.93 0.31
N LEU A 108 24.28 -17.94 -0.01
CA LEU A 108 24.88 -16.98 -0.93
C LEU A 108 24.38 -17.16 -2.36
N PHE A 109 24.15 -18.40 -2.79
CA PHE A 109 23.58 -18.70 -4.11
C PHE A 109 22.12 -18.25 -4.23
N SER A 110 21.30 -18.49 -3.20
CA SER A 110 19.91 -18.01 -3.19
C SER A 110 19.81 -16.48 -3.15
N LEU A 111 20.71 -15.81 -2.42
CA LEU A 111 20.80 -14.35 -2.39
C LEU A 111 21.25 -13.76 -3.75
N SER A 112 22.22 -14.39 -4.41
CA SER A 112 22.72 -13.93 -5.72
C SER A 112 21.69 -14.12 -6.83
N LEU A 113 20.93 -15.21 -6.81
CA LEU A 113 19.80 -15.42 -7.71
C LEU A 113 18.67 -14.43 -7.46
N TYR A 114 18.31 -14.20 -6.20
CA TYR A 114 17.29 -13.20 -5.84
C TYR A 114 17.68 -11.81 -6.35
N PHE A 115 18.93 -11.40 -6.12
CA PHE A 115 19.43 -10.11 -6.57
C PHE A 115 19.47 -10.01 -8.10
N SER A 116 19.93 -11.05 -8.80
CA SER A 116 20.00 -11.07 -10.27
C SER A 116 18.62 -11.03 -10.94
N VAL A 117 17.65 -11.76 -10.39
CA VAL A 117 16.26 -11.76 -10.88
C VAL A 117 15.60 -10.41 -10.60
N SER A 118 15.78 -9.85 -9.40
CA SER A 118 15.25 -8.53 -9.05
C SER A 118 15.84 -7.41 -9.91
N LEU A 119 17.13 -7.49 -10.22
CA LEU A 119 17.82 -6.51 -11.05
C LEU A 119 17.41 -6.62 -12.53
N SER A 120 17.25 -7.84 -13.06
CA SER A 120 16.78 -8.05 -14.44
C SER A 120 15.30 -7.65 -14.62
N LEU A 121 14.44 -7.89 -13.63
CA LEU A 121 13.06 -7.41 -13.64
C LEU A 121 12.99 -5.87 -13.58
N SER A 122 13.77 -5.24 -12.71
CA SER A 122 13.77 -3.78 -12.59
C SER A 122 14.31 -3.10 -13.86
N LEU A 123 15.39 -3.62 -14.46
CA LEU A 123 15.92 -3.13 -15.73
C LEU A 123 14.95 -3.35 -16.89
N SER A 124 14.33 -4.53 -16.99
CA SER A 124 13.37 -4.81 -18.07
C SER A 124 12.12 -3.93 -17.96
N LEU A 125 11.60 -3.68 -16.75
CA LEU A 125 10.52 -2.72 -16.52
C LEU A 125 10.95 -1.30 -16.88
N ALA A 126 12.11 -0.85 -16.40
CA ALA A 126 12.62 0.49 -16.70
C ALA A 126 12.85 0.71 -18.20
N LEU A 127 13.36 -0.30 -18.91
CA LEU A 127 13.57 -0.24 -20.36
C LEU A 127 12.24 -0.28 -21.13
N SER A 128 11.27 -1.06 -20.66
CA SER A 128 9.91 -1.11 -21.23
C SER A 128 9.18 0.24 -21.07
N LEU A 129 9.29 0.85 -19.89
CA LEU A 129 8.77 2.20 -19.59
C LEU A 129 9.48 3.27 -20.42
N SER A 130 10.80 3.18 -20.57
CA SER A 130 11.59 4.11 -21.37
C SER A 130 11.29 3.98 -22.87
N LEU A 131 11.10 2.76 -23.38
CA LEU A 131 10.68 2.52 -24.77
C LEU A 131 9.23 2.93 -25.02
N LEU A 132 8.35 2.81 -24.03
CA LEU A 132 6.98 3.33 -24.12
C LEU A 132 6.99 4.87 -24.15
N ALA A 133 7.79 5.50 -23.28
CA ALA A 133 7.99 6.94 -23.27
C ALA A 133 8.60 7.44 -24.59
N SER A 134 9.62 6.73 -25.11
CA SER A 134 10.23 7.00 -26.42
C SER A 134 9.25 6.83 -27.58
N ARG A 135 8.38 5.80 -27.56
CA ARG A 135 7.35 5.62 -28.60
C ARG A 135 6.27 6.69 -28.54
N THR A 136 5.95 7.21 -27.35
CA THR A 136 5.07 8.37 -27.21
C THR A 136 5.75 9.66 -27.68
N THR A 137 7.01 9.90 -27.30
CA THR A 137 7.73 11.11 -27.72
C THR A 137 8.12 11.08 -29.20
N ALA A 138 8.33 9.92 -29.82
CA ALA A 138 8.55 9.81 -31.27
C ALA A 138 7.25 10.07 -32.06
N ARG A 139 6.09 9.66 -31.54
CA ARG A 139 4.77 10.01 -32.11
C ARG A 139 4.44 11.50 -31.95
N PHE A 140 4.88 12.13 -30.85
CA PHE A 140 4.76 13.58 -30.68
C PHE A 140 5.84 14.37 -31.45
N SER A 141 7.05 13.82 -31.62
CA SER A 141 8.17 14.48 -32.31
C SER A 141 7.94 14.56 -33.83
N CYS A 142 7.37 13.51 -34.45
CA CYS A 142 7.01 13.57 -35.87
C CYS A 142 5.84 14.55 -36.14
N ALA A 143 4.90 14.69 -35.20
CA ALA A 143 3.81 15.68 -35.28
C ALA A 143 4.27 17.12 -34.97
N PHE A 144 5.31 17.30 -34.16
CA PHE A 144 5.83 18.62 -33.76
C PHE A 144 6.89 19.17 -34.74
N ASN A 145 7.66 18.31 -35.42
CA ASN A 145 8.68 18.74 -36.40
C ASN A 145 8.08 19.38 -37.66
N GLN A 146 6.76 19.33 -37.86
CA GLN A 146 6.08 20.05 -38.94
C GLN A 146 5.67 21.49 -38.54
N ILE A 147 5.85 21.86 -37.26
CA ILE A 147 5.55 23.19 -36.71
C ILE A 147 6.85 23.97 -36.39
N ALA A 148 7.97 23.29 -36.20
CA ALA A 148 9.24 23.87 -35.72
C ALA A 148 10.16 24.47 -36.81
N ASN A 149 9.64 24.84 -37.98
CA ASN A 149 10.42 25.56 -39.01
C ASN A 149 10.25 27.10 -38.94
N MET A 150 9.77 27.63 -37.82
CA MET A 150 9.76 29.06 -37.56
C MET A 150 10.21 29.35 -36.12
N SER A 151 11.10 30.34 -36.02
CA SER A 151 11.63 31.04 -34.84
C SER A 151 12.74 30.37 -34.03
N ASP A 152 13.97 30.68 -34.43
CA ASP A 152 15.07 31.03 -33.52
C ASP A 152 14.67 32.22 -32.61
N ALA A 153 14.97 32.12 -31.32
CA ALA A 153 15.58 33.17 -30.48
C ALA A 153 15.52 32.76 -29.00
N ALA A 154 16.68 32.68 -28.36
CA ALA A 154 16.84 32.43 -26.93
C ALA A 154 16.40 33.64 -26.09
N ALA A 155 15.57 33.40 -25.06
CA ALA A 155 15.23 34.33 -23.97
C ALA A 155 14.75 33.56 -22.71
N PRO A 156 14.78 34.14 -21.50
CA PRO A 156 15.14 33.45 -20.25
C PRO A 156 14.04 32.54 -19.70
N ALA A 157 14.45 31.56 -18.88
CA ALA A 157 13.60 30.53 -18.28
C ALA A 157 12.38 31.12 -17.55
N SER A 158 11.23 31.14 -18.24
CA SER A 158 9.94 31.36 -17.60
C SER A 158 9.61 30.13 -16.74
N LYS A 159 9.24 30.36 -15.48
CA LYS A 159 8.67 29.31 -14.62
C LYS A 159 7.48 28.73 -15.37
N LYS A 160 7.60 27.52 -15.91
CA LYS A 160 6.47 26.79 -16.52
C LYS A 160 5.34 26.77 -15.48
N ALA A 161 4.19 27.35 -15.83
CA ALA A 161 3.00 27.31 -15.00
C ALA A 161 2.73 25.84 -14.64
N LYS A 162 2.64 25.55 -13.33
CA LYS A 162 2.34 24.21 -12.85
C LYS A 162 0.96 23.80 -13.40
N PRO A 163 0.78 22.55 -13.87
CA PRO A 163 -0.51 22.11 -14.39
C PRO A 163 -1.59 22.20 -13.31
N ALA A 164 -2.84 22.46 -13.72
CA ALA A 164 -3.98 22.51 -12.81
C ALA A 164 -4.18 21.15 -12.11
N TYR A 165 -4.36 21.18 -10.79
CA TYR A 165 -4.57 19.98 -9.98
C TYR A 165 -6.00 19.44 -10.14
N THR A 166 -6.15 18.11 -10.24
CA THR A 166 -7.45 17.45 -10.46
C THR A 166 -7.97 16.69 -9.24
N PHE A 167 -7.16 16.51 -8.20
CA PHE A 167 -7.57 15.80 -6.99
C PHE A 167 -8.59 16.64 -6.19
N ASN A 168 -9.59 15.99 -5.61
CA ASN A 168 -10.63 16.65 -4.83
C ASN A 168 -11.21 15.72 -3.75
N VAL A 169 -11.74 16.30 -2.69
CA VAL A 169 -12.35 15.59 -1.55
C VAL A 169 -13.75 16.12 -1.23
N ASN A 170 -14.47 16.61 -2.24
CA ASN A 170 -15.72 17.36 -2.07
C ASN A 170 -16.82 16.58 -1.34
N LYS A 171 -16.77 15.25 -1.36
CA LYS A 171 -17.72 14.39 -0.62
C LYS A 171 -17.43 14.26 0.88
N ALA A 172 -16.27 14.72 1.34
CA ALA A 172 -15.86 14.66 2.74
C ALA A 172 -16.02 16.01 3.46
N LEU A 173 -16.13 17.11 2.72
CA LEU A 173 -16.19 18.48 3.25
C LEU A 173 -17.52 19.14 2.93
N ASP A 174 -17.97 20.06 3.78
CA ASP A 174 -19.06 20.97 3.42
C ASP A 174 -18.63 21.81 2.20
N LYS A 175 -19.60 22.16 1.35
CA LYS A 175 -19.41 22.95 0.12
C LYS A 175 -18.60 24.22 0.34
N LYS A 176 -18.71 24.81 1.54
CA LYS A 176 -17.99 26.04 1.92
C LYS A 176 -16.48 25.86 2.00
N TYR A 177 -15.99 24.65 2.22
CA TYR A 177 -14.57 24.37 2.51
C TYR A 177 -13.88 23.55 1.41
N GLU A 178 -14.59 23.19 0.33
CA GLU A 178 -14.06 22.34 -0.76
C GLU A 178 -12.83 22.92 -1.48
N THR A 179 -12.66 24.25 -1.48
CA THR A 179 -11.56 24.94 -2.16
C THR A 179 -10.42 25.33 -1.24
N MET A 180 -10.52 25.05 0.07
CA MET A 180 -9.50 25.40 1.04
C MET A 180 -8.34 24.40 1.00
N PRO A 181 -7.11 24.83 1.35
CA PRO A 181 -5.98 23.92 1.47
C PRO A 181 -6.15 22.99 2.68
N PHE A 182 -5.56 21.80 2.62
CA PHE A 182 -5.68 20.78 3.67
C PHE A 182 -5.17 21.30 5.02
N SER A 183 -4.08 22.07 5.01
CA SER A 183 -3.46 22.71 6.17
C SER A 183 -4.36 23.72 6.90
N GLU A 184 -5.36 24.29 6.22
CA GLU A 184 -6.38 25.13 6.85
C GLU A 184 -7.61 24.30 7.25
N ILE A 185 -8.02 23.35 6.40
CA ILE A 185 -9.16 22.46 6.67
C ILE A 185 -8.98 21.73 8.01
N VAL A 186 -7.79 21.21 8.30
CA VAL A 186 -7.54 20.46 9.55
C VAL A 186 -7.74 21.28 10.82
N LYS A 187 -7.70 22.62 10.73
CA LYS A 187 -7.90 23.55 11.85
C LYS A 187 -9.38 23.89 12.07
N LEU A 188 -10.26 23.54 11.13
CA LEU A 188 -11.70 23.81 11.21
C LEU A 188 -12.38 22.88 12.23
N PRO A 189 -13.57 23.26 12.74
CA PRO A 189 -14.36 22.40 13.61
C PRO A 189 -14.86 21.14 12.87
N PRO A 190 -15.19 20.06 13.60
CA PRO A 190 -15.69 18.81 13.01
C PRO A 190 -16.91 18.98 12.10
N SER A 191 -17.76 19.99 12.34
CA SER A 191 -18.92 20.30 11.48
C SER A 191 -18.56 20.70 10.04
N ALA A 192 -17.29 21.05 9.78
CA ALA A 192 -16.80 21.26 8.42
C ALA A 192 -16.80 19.96 7.57
N LEU A 193 -16.92 18.79 8.21
CA LEU A 193 -17.07 17.51 7.51
C LEU A 193 -18.50 17.31 7.03
N GLN A 194 -18.64 16.84 5.79
CA GLN A 194 -19.95 16.72 5.15
C GLN A 194 -20.87 15.75 5.91
N GLY A 195 -22.04 16.25 6.30
CA GLY A 195 -23.05 15.45 6.99
C GLY A 195 -22.83 15.31 8.49
N LEU A 196 -21.86 16.03 9.08
CA LEU A 196 -21.79 16.23 10.53
C LEU A 196 -22.45 17.57 10.86
N SER A 197 -23.55 17.55 11.62
CA SER A 197 -24.26 18.79 11.97
C SER A 197 -23.49 19.64 12.98
N GLU A 198 -23.74 20.94 13.01
CA GLU A 198 -23.22 21.87 14.04
C GLU A 198 -23.52 21.42 15.48
N HIS A 199 -24.61 20.67 15.70
CA HIS A 199 -24.93 20.11 17.01
C HIS A 199 -23.89 19.09 17.51
N ALA A 200 -23.08 18.50 16.63
CA ALA A 200 -22.01 17.58 17.03
C ALA A 200 -20.82 18.30 17.68
N ASN A 201 -20.58 19.58 17.35
CA ASN A 201 -19.46 20.35 17.88
C ASN A 201 -19.43 20.42 19.42
N PRO A 202 -20.51 20.80 20.13
CA PRO A 202 -20.49 20.80 21.59
C PRO A 202 -20.37 19.41 22.20
N MET A 203 -20.86 18.36 21.52
CA MET A 203 -20.72 16.97 21.98
C MET A 203 -19.26 16.51 21.90
N LEU A 204 -18.58 16.82 20.79
CA LEU A 204 -17.16 16.51 20.59
C LEU A 204 -16.24 17.38 21.46
N ALA A 205 -16.62 18.64 21.72
CA ALA A 205 -15.90 19.53 22.61
C ALA A 205 -15.82 18.98 24.06
N ALA A 206 -16.82 18.20 24.50
CA ALA A 206 -16.79 17.51 25.79
C ALA A 206 -15.64 16.49 25.90
N PHE A 207 -15.11 16.01 24.76
CA PHE A 207 -13.94 15.14 24.67
C PHE A 207 -12.65 15.90 24.36
N HIS A 208 -12.66 17.23 24.49
CA HIS A 208 -11.58 18.14 24.08
C HIS A 208 -11.29 18.12 22.56
N ILE A 209 -12.25 17.69 21.73
CA ILE A 209 -12.11 17.68 20.28
C ILE A 209 -12.71 18.99 19.74
N LYS A 210 -11.86 19.92 19.32
CA LYS A 210 -12.28 21.23 18.78
C LYS A 210 -12.08 21.33 17.29
N THR A 211 -11.13 20.59 16.74
CA THR A 211 -10.73 20.65 15.35
C THR A 211 -10.79 19.28 14.68
N ILE A 212 -10.77 19.26 13.34
CA ILE A 212 -10.63 18.03 12.55
C ILE A 212 -9.31 17.33 12.91
N ALA A 213 -8.24 18.08 13.19
CA ALA A 213 -6.97 17.52 13.68
C ALA A 213 -7.13 16.79 15.02
N ASP A 214 -7.82 17.38 15.99
CA ASP A 214 -8.07 16.73 17.29
C ASP A 214 -8.88 15.45 17.12
N LEU A 215 -9.85 15.46 16.19
CA LEU A 215 -10.69 14.29 15.90
C LEU A 215 -9.86 13.15 15.30
N ALA A 216 -8.91 13.48 14.41
CA ALA A 216 -8.00 12.49 13.81
C ALA A 216 -7.04 11.88 14.85
N GLU A 217 -6.54 12.71 15.76
CA GLU A 217 -5.58 12.33 16.80
C GLU A 217 -6.23 11.71 18.04
N TRP A 218 -7.55 11.56 18.03
CA TRP A 218 -8.30 11.09 19.20
C TRP A 218 -7.90 9.66 19.61
N LYS A 219 -7.31 9.52 20.80
CA LYS A 219 -6.73 8.25 21.27
C LYS A 219 -7.73 7.09 21.29
N PHE A 220 -8.97 7.35 21.70
CA PHE A 220 -9.98 6.29 21.87
C PHE A 220 -10.43 5.74 20.53
N ALA A 221 -10.55 6.61 19.51
CA ALA A 221 -10.80 6.19 18.14
C ALA A 221 -9.69 5.26 17.61
N LYS A 222 -8.42 5.60 17.86
CA LYS A 222 -7.27 4.77 17.44
C LYS A 222 -7.27 3.39 18.11
N VAL A 223 -7.56 3.34 19.41
CA VAL A 223 -7.71 2.07 20.14
C VAL A 223 -8.88 1.25 19.59
N ALA A 224 -10.04 1.89 19.37
CA ALA A 224 -11.21 1.22 18.80
C ALA A 224 -10.92 0.63 17.42
N HIS A 225 -10.21 1.37 16.55
CA HIS A 225 -9.72 0.86 15.27
C HIS A 225 -8.86 -0.39 15.44
N ALA A 226 -7.85 -0.33 16.30
CA ALA A 226 -6.95 -1.46 16.53
C ALA A 226 -7.69 -2.71 17.04
N ILE A 227 -8.66 -2.54 17.95
CA ILE A 227 -9.49 -3.65 18.44
C ILE A 227 -10.28 -4.29 17.30
N VAL A 228 -10.98 -3.48 16.50
CA VAL A 228 -11.83 -3.97 15.41
C VAL A 228 -11.02 -4.61 14.29
N ASP A 229 -9.89 -4.01 13.91
CA ASP A 229 -9.04 -4.52 12.84
C ASP A 229 -8.38 -5.86 13.23
N LEU A 230 -8.05 -6.06 14.51
CA LEU A 230 -7.46 -7.30 15.01
C LEU A 230 -8.48 -8.35 15.44
N ALA A 231 -9.74 -7.97 15.68
CA ALA A 231 -10.80 -8.91 16.06
C ALA A 231 -11.04 -9.99 15.00
N ASP A 232 -10.90 -9.66 13.72
CA ASP A 232 -11.01 -10.62 12.62
C ASP A 232 -9.87 -11.66 12.61
N CYS A 233 -8.75 -11.36 13.26
CA CYS A 233 -7.62 -12.28 13.43
C CYS A 233 -7.73 -13.16 14.68
N GLU A 234 -8.72 -12.95 15.54
CA GLU A 234 -8.85 -13.67 16.81
C GLU A 234 -9.45 -15.07 16.62
N GLU A 235 -8.66 -16.08 16.96
CA GLU A 235 -9.13 -17.47 17.03
C GLU A 235 -9.66 -17.80 18.43
N GLU A 236 -10.96 -18.09 18.53
CA GLU A 236 -11.65 -18.34 19.80
C GLU A 236 -11.06 -19.53 20.56
N GLY A 237 -10.78 -19.33 21.85
CA GLY A 237 -10.27 -20.37 22.76
C GLY A 237 -8.83 -20.82 22.50
N LYS A 238 -8.14 -20.28 21.49
CA LYS A 238 -6.78 -20.70 21.11
C LYS A 238 -5.67 -19.78 21.65
N ARG A 239 -5.90 -19.14 22.79
CA ARG A 239 -4.85 -18.36 23.46
C ARG A 239 -3.76 -19.29 23.96
N ALA A 240 -2.52 -19.09 23.50
CA ALA A 240 -1.38 -19.87 23.98
C ALA A 240 -1.11 -19.60 25.48
N GLU A 241 -0.81 -20.65 26.25
CA GLU A 241 -0.64 -20.58 27.72
C GLU A 241 0.43 -19.59 28.20
N LYS A 242 1.43 -19.30 27.34
CA LYS A 242 2.53 -18.35 27.63
C LYS A 242 2.36 -16.99 26.94
N SER A 243 1.18 -16.68 26.41
CA SER A 243 0.95 -15.44 25.66
C SER A 243 0.84 -14.23 26.59
N GLU A 244 1.85 -13.36 26.54
CA GLU A 244 1.93 -12.09 27.28
C GLU A 244 1.18 -10.94 26.59
N ASN A 245 0.59 -11.18 25.41
CA ASN A 245 -0.11 -10.15 24.65
C ASN A 245 -1.27 -9.59 25.48
N ASN A 246 -1.15 -8.32 25.86
CA ASN A 246 -2.12 -7.64 26.71
C ASN A 246 -2.12 -6.13 26.41
N PHE A 247 -3.30 -5.53 26.40
CA PHE A 247 -3.53 -4.09 26.26
C PHE A 247 -4.50 -3.55 27.32
N ASN A 248 -4.60 -4.19 28.49
CA ASN A 248 -5.48 -3.82 29.61
C ASN A 248 -5.44 -2.33 29.97
N LYS A 249 -4.30 -1.64 29.81
CA LYS A 249 -4.21 -0.19 30.03
C LYS A 249 -5.15 0.65 29.15
N ALA A 250 -5.64 0.08 28.05
CA ALA A 250 -6.57 0.73 27.14
C ALA A 250 -8.04 0.38 27.44
N LEU A 251 -8.30 -0.54 28.37
CA LEU A 251 -9.63 -1.02 28.73
C LEU A 251 -9.96 -0.67 30.19
N ASP A 252 -11.24 -0.49 30.46
CA ASP A 252 -11.73 -0.45 31.83
C ASP A 252 -11.61 -1.84 32.49
N LYS A 253 -11.51 -1.87 33.82
CA LYS A 253 -11.26 -3.09 34.61
C LYS A 253 -12.26 -4.19 34.33
N ASP A 254 -13.52 -3.83 34.08
CA ASP A 254 -14.61 -4.77 33.82
C ASP A 254 -14.52 -5.45 32.44
N PHE A 255 -13.62 -4.99 31.58
CA PHE A 255 -13.46 -5.44 30.19
C PHE A 255 -12.09 -6.06 29.91
N GLU A 256 -11.14 -6.01 30.86
CA GLU A 256 -9.77 -6.53 30.70
C GLU A 256 -9.68 -8.02 30.36
N THR A 257 -10.67 -8.83 30.76
CA THR A 257 -10.67 -10.28 30.51
C THR A 257 -11.44 -10.71 29.28
N LYS A 258 -12.04 -9.78 28.54
CA LYS A 258 -12.89 -10.08 27.38
C LYS A 258 -12.07 -10.29 26.12
N SER A 259 -12.57 -11.13 25.22
CA SER A 259 -11.98 -11.35 23.89
C SER A 259 -12.13 -10.11 23.00
N LEU A 260 -11.31 -9.96 21.95
CA LEU A 260 -11.46 -8.85 21.00
C LEU A 260 -12.85 -8.88 20.34
N LYS A 261 -13.36 -10.06 19.99
CA LYS A 261 -14.70 -10.27 19.43
C LYS A 261 -15.82 -9.80 20.36
N GLU A 262 -15.69 -9.99 21.67
CA GLU A 262 -16.62 -9.45 22.66
C GLU A 262 -16.50 -7.93 22.80
N LEU A 263 -15.26 -7.42 22.80
CA LEU A 263 -14.97 -5.99 22.94
C LEU A 263 -15.52 -5.16 21.78
N VAL A 264 -15.56 -5.70 20.56
CA VAL A 264 -16.15 -5.01 19.40
C VAL A 264 -17.60 -4.57 19.68
N HIS A 265 -18.35 -5.36 20.46
CA HIS A 265 -19.74 -5.07 20.82
C HIS A 265 -19.91 -4.31 22.15
N ALA A 266 -18.82 -4.04 22.87
CA ALA A 266 -18.84 -3.29 24.11
C ALA A 266 -19.16 -1.80 23.86
N PRO A 267 -19.70 -1.08 24.86
CA PRO A 267 -19.89 0.37 24.78
C PRO A 267 -18.54 1.12 24.77
N PRO A 268 -18.50 2.38 24.30
CA PRO A 268 -17.29 3.21 24.36
C PRO A 268 -16.67 3.36 25.76
N SER A 269 -17.48 3.40 26.82
CA SER A 269 -17.03 3.41 28.23
C SER A 269 -16.14 2.22 28.62
N ALA A 270 -16.16 1.13 27.85
CA ALA A 270 -15.22 0.03 28.04
C ALA A 270 -13.76 0.40 27.78
N LEU A 271 -13.49 1.56 27.15
CA LEU A 271 -12.14 2.08 26.95
C LEU A 271 -11.68 2.92 28.16
N ALA A 272 -10.49 2.61 28.69
CA ALA A 272 -9.95 3.27 29.87
C ALA A 272 -9.85 4.79 29.72
N GLY A 273 -10.61 5.52 30.54
CA GLY A 273 -10.65 6.99 30.56
C GLY A 273 -11.86 7.61 29.85
N LEU A 274 -12.77 6.79 29.31
CA LEU A 274 -14.14 7.20 29.01
C LEU A 274 -15.03 6.83 30.20
N ALA A 275 -15.77 7.80 30.72
CA ALA A 275 -16.71 7.58 31.83
C ALA A 275 -18.12 7.25 31.30
N ASP A 276 -19.01 6.70 32.12
CA ASP A 276 -20.34 6.24 31.70
C ASP A 276 -21.20 7.30 30.99
N TRP A 277 -21.05 8.58 31.37
CA TRP A 277 -21.77 9.67 30.71
C TRP A 277 -21.43 9.82 29.23
N THR A 278 -20.24 9.37 28.83
CA THR A 278 -19.73 9.49 27.46
C THR A 278 -20.56 8.66 26.46
N ASP A 279 -21.07 7.50 26.89
CA ASP A 279 -21.91 6.64 26.06
C ASP A 279 -23.20 7.34 25.68
N GLY A 280 -23.82 8.07 26.61
CA GLY A 280 -25.03 8.84 26.35
C GLY A 280 -24.82 9.99 25.36
N VAL A 281 -23.63 10.58 25.34
CA VAL A 281 -23.25 11.63 24.38
C VAL A 281 -22.96 11.02 23.01
N LEU A 282 -22.18 9.95 22.95
CA LEU A 282 -21.82 9.26 21.72
C LEU A 282 -23.03 8.58 21.04
N ALA A 283 -23.99 8.08 21.83
CA ALA A 283 -25.22 7.50 21.31
C ALA A 283 -26.04 8.52 20.49
N LYS A 284 -25.99 9.82 20.83
CA LYS A 284 -26.62 10.90 20.05
C LYS A 284 -25.96 11.12 18.69
N LEU A 285 -24.69 10.72 18.55
CA LEU A 285 -23.95 10.70 17.29
C LEU A 285 -24.10 9.35 16.55
N HIS A 286 -25.03 8.50 17.00
CA HIS A 286 -25.24 7.13 16.52
C HIS A 286 -24.04 6.20 16.76
N ILE A 287 -23.24 6.45 17.79
CA ILE A 287 -22.10 5.61 18.20
C ILE A 287 -22.50 4.90 19.48
N LYS A 288 -22.80 3.60 19.41
CA LYS A 288 -23.23 2.80 20.57
C LYS A 288 -22.19 1.78 21.03
N THR A 289 -21.32 1.36 20.10
CA THR A 289 -20.32 0.31 20.35
C THR A 289 -18.93 0.78 19.95
N ILE A 290 -17.89 0.07 20.44
CA ILE A 290 -16.51 0.23 19.96
C ILE A 290 -16.45 0.03 18.44
N GLN A 291 -17.23 -0.89 17.88
CA GLN A 291 -17.34 -1.08 16.45
C GLN A 291 -17.87 0.16 15.72
N ASP A 292 -18.93 0.78 16.23
CA ASP A 292 -19.50 2.00 15.63
C ASP A 292 -18.48 3.14 15.65
N LEU A 293 -17.76 3.27 16.78
CA LEU A 293 -16.72 4.29 16.95
C LEU A 293 -15.58 4.09 15.94
N ALA A 294 -15.07 2.85 15.80
CA ALA A 294 -14.04 2.50 14.84
C ALA A 294 -14.49 2.63 13.38
N ARG A 295 -15.77 2.35 13.08
CA ARG A 295 -16.30 2.42 11.72
C ARG A 295 -16.87 3.80 11.37
N TRP A 296 -16.79 4.76 12.29
CA TRP A 296 -17.31 6.09 12.09
C TRP A 296 -16.54 6.82 10.98
N LYS A 297 -17.22 7.07 9.86
CA LYS A 297 -16.59 7.61 8.63
C LYS A 297 -15.85 8.94 8.85
N TYR A 298 -16.30 9.76 9.78
CA TYR A 298 -15.74 11.09 10.03
C TYR A 298 -14.34 11.02 10.64
N ILE A 299 -14.05 10.03 11.49
CA ILE A 299 -12.69 9.78 12.00
C ILE A 299 -11.78 9.40 10.84
N LYS A 300 -12.22 8.49 9.96
CA LYS A 300 -11.42 8.06 8.79
C LYS A 300 -11.13 9.22 7.85
N TRP A 301 -12.12 10.07 7.59
CA TRP A 301 -11.93 11.28 6.79
C TRP A 301 -10.97 12.26 7.46
N ALA A 302 -11.14 12.53 8.76
CA ALA A 302 -10.25 13.40 9.51
C ALA A 302 -8.79 12.91 9.47
N GLN A 303 -8.56 11.63 9.72
CA GLN A 303 -7.23 11.00 9.65
C GLN A 303 -6.63 11.11 8.25
N GLY A 304 -7.42 10.87 7.20
CA GLY A 304 -6.98 11.04 5.81
C GLY A 304 -6.59 12.49 5.50
N LEU A 305 -7.41 13.46 5.91
CA LEU A 305 -7.14 14.89 5.70
C LEU A 305 -5.88 15.34 6.42
N VAL A 306 -5.71 14.96 7.69
CA VAL A 306 -4.51 15.26 8.47
C VAL A 306 -3.28 14.62 7.85
N THR A 307 -3.36 13.36 7.45
CA THR A 307 -2.24 12.66 6.80
C THR A 307 -1.82 13.37 5.51
N LEU A 308 -2.78 13.74 4.66
CA LEU A 308 -2.49 14.43 3.40
C LEU A 308 -1.99 15.86 3.61
N ALA A 309 -2.44 16.57 4.65
CA ALA A 309 -1.97 17.91 4.98
C ALA A 309 -0.45 17.96 5.22
N HIS A 310 0.16 16.88 5.72
CA HIS A 310 1.62 16.79 5.90
C HIS A 310 2.40 16.80 4.58
N PHE A 311 1.75 16.46 3.46
CA PHE A 311 2.35 16.40 2.13
C PHE A 311 1.94 17.60 1.25
N GLU A 312 1.24 18.58 1.81
CA GLU A 312 0.84 19.80 1.10
C GLU A 312 2.02 20.78 1.03
N ASN A 313 2.36 21.27 -0.16
CA ASN A 313 3.37 22.33 -0.29
C ASN A 313 2.73 23.70 -0.04
N ALA A 314 3.40 24.55 0.75
CA ALA A 314 2.90 25.88 1.13
C ALA A 314 2.75 26.89 -0.03
N ASP A 315 3.35 26.62 -1.20
CA ASP A 315 3.45 27.59 -2.31
C ASP A 315 2.25 27.58 -3.29
N HIS A 316 1.10 27.06 -2.87
CA HIS A 316 -0.05 26.80 -3.76
C HIS A 316 -1.28 27.62 -3.38
N HIS A 317 -1.11 28.94 -3.30
CA HIS A 317 -2.23 29.86 -3.46
C HIS A 317 -2.29 30.26 -4.93
N SER A 318 -3.18 29.62 -5.69
CA SER A 318 -3.57 30.08 -7.03
C SER A 318 -4.48 31.29 -6.93
#